data_AF-A0A964LMD5-F1
#
_entry.id   AF-A0A964LMD5-F1
#
_cell.length_a   1.000
_cell.length_b   1.000
_cell.length_c   1.000
_cell.angle_alpha   90.00
_cell.angle_beta   90.00
_cell.angle_gamma   90.00
#
_symmetry.space_group_name_H-M   'P 1'
#
loop_
_entity.id
_entity.type
_entity.pdbx_description
1 polymer ?
#
loop_
_entity_poly.entity_id
_entity_poly.type
_entity_poly.pdbx_seq_one_letter_code
_entity_poly.pdbx_strand_id
1 'polypeptide(L)'
;MHHLHFRDVAGTPTDFVETFPDDGPTDFIPVCEALERTGCDSPIRIDHVPRLALEPGSNDGYGFLGHVFATGYLRGLLESVSGKPSLNRWQPIPAERRSTGYPLCDA
;
A
#
# COMPACT_ATOMS: atom_id res chain seq x y z
N MET A 1 -8.14 14.31 10.91
CA MET A 1 -7.73 12.89 11.03
C MET A 1 -6.23 12.89 11.25
N HIS A 2 -5.68 11.99 12.07
CA HIS A 2 -4.23 11.96 12.40
C HIS A 2 -3.51 10.73 11.86
N HIS A 3 -4.25 9.66 11.55
CA HIS A 3 -3.73 8.40 11.02
C HIS A 3 -4.86 7.72 10.26
N LEU A 4 -4.59 7.23 9.05
CA LEU A 4 -5.54 6.52 8.22
C LEU A 4 -5.14 5.05 8.11
N HIS A 5 -6.11 4.16 8.31
CA HIS A 5 -5.96 2.72 8.12
C HIS A 5 -6.66 2.35 6.82
N PHE A 6 -5.93 1.74 5.89
CA PHE A 6 -6.42 1.32 4.59
C PHE A 6 -6.59 -0.20 4.58
N ARG A 7 -7.83 -0.65 4.45
CA ARG A 7 -8.29 -2.04 4.30
C ARG A 7 -9.72 -2.05 3.79
N ASP A 8 -10.21 -3.20 3.36
CA ASP A 8 -11.60 -3.39 2.95
C ASP A 8 -12.23 -4.63 3.57
N VAL A 9 -13.55 -4.62 3.71
CA VAL A 9 -14.34 -5.71 4.28
C VAL A 9 -15.62 -5.92 3.47
N ALA A 10 -15.99 -7.18 3.26
CA ALA A 10 -17.26 -7.55 2.66
C ALA A 10 -18.17 -8.21 3.70
N GLY A 11 -19.44 -7.80 3.75
CA GLY A 11 -20.45 -8.38 4.63
C GLY A 11 -21.25 -7.34 5.40
N THR A 12 -21.59 -7.69 6.63
CA THR A 12 -22.43 -6.90 7.55
C THR A 12 -21.66 -6.54 8.81
N PRO A 13 -22.14 -5.58 9.62
CA PRO A 13 -21.46 -5.21 10.88
C PRO A 13 -21.25 -6.35 11.88
N THR A 14 -22.04 -7.42 11.79
CA THR A 14 -21.97 -8.60 12.68
C THR A 14 -21.36 -9.84 12.05
N ASP A 15 -21.17 -9.83 10.72
CA ASP A 15 -20.66 -10.98 9.96
C ASP A 15 -20.00 -10.44 8.69
N PHE A 16 -18.68 -10.33 8.71
CA PHE A 16 -17.88 -9.81 7.62
C PHE A 16 -16.57 -10.59 7.46
N VAL A 17 -16.00 -10.51 6.27
CA VAL A 17 -14.67 -11.02 5.93
C VAL A 17 -13.79 -9.87 5.46
N GLU A 18 -12.52 -9.86 5.87
CA GLU A 18 -11.52 -8.94 5.31
C GLU A 18 -11.22 -9.35 3.86
N THR A 19 -11.21 -8.39 2.95
CA THR A 19 -10.92 -8.61 1.52
C THR A 19 -9.62 -7.92 1.14
N PHE A 20 -9.08 -8.29 -0.02
CA PHE A 20 -8.12 -7.42 -0.66
C PHE A 20 -8.83 -6.14 -1.17
N PRO A 21 -8.11 -5.02 -1.29
CA PRO A 21 -8.71 -3.74 -1.68
C PRO A 21 -9.23 -3.70 -3.12
N ASP A 22 -8.89 -4.67 -3.97
CA ASP A 22 -9.41 -4.83 -5.34
C ASP A 22 -10.65 -5.74 -5.44
N ASP A 23 -10.88 -6.59 -4.43
CA ASP A 23 -11.98 -7.58 -4.37
C ASP A 23 -13.06 -7.20 -3.35
N GLY A 24 -12.87 -6.10 -2.62
CA GLY A 24 -13.82 -5.59 -1.66
C GLY A 24 -14.87 -4.66 -2.28
N PRO A 25 -15.95 -4.35 -1.53
CA PRO A 25 -17.07 -3.55 -2.04
C PRO A 25 -16.75 -2.05 -2.13
N THR A 26 -15.64 -1.58 -1.58
CA THR A 26 -15.34 -0.15 -1.49
C THR A 26 -14.71 0.37 -2.78
N ASP A 27 -15.35 1.36 -3.41
CA ASP A 27 -14.69 2.18 -4.43
C ASP A 27 -13.76 3.20 -3.75
N PHE A 28 -12.46 2.95 -3.84
CA PHE A 28 -11.45 3.78 -3.22
C PHE A 28 -11.08 5.05 -4.02
N ILE A 29 -11.50 5.17 -5.29
CA ILE A 29 -11.19 6.37 -6.08
C ILE A 29 -11.82 7.64 -5.45
N PRO A 30 -13.12 7.67 -5.13
CA PRO A 30 -13.73 8.81 -4.42
C PRO A 30 -13.09 9.12 -3.07
N VAL A 31 -12.56 8.10 -2.38
CA VAL A 31 -11.82 8.27 -1.11
C VAL A 31 -10.52 9.02 -1.37
N CYS A 32 -9.72 8.59 -2.34
CA CYS A 32 -8.48 9.27 -2.74
C CYS A 32 -8.74 10.71 -3.20
N GLU A 33 -9.78 10.95 -4.02
CA GLU A 33 -10.18 12.31 -4.44
C GLU A 33 -10.57 13.19 -3.24
N ALA A 34 -11.25 12.64 -2.24
CA ALA A 34 -11.60 13.37 -1.04
C ALA A 34 -10.37 13.71 -0.20
N LEU A 35 -9.41 12.78 -0.07
CA LEU A 35 -8.14 13.03 0.62
C LEU A 35 -7.35 14.15 -0.07
N GLU A 36 -7.26 14.13 -1.40
CA GLU A 36 -6.60 15.18 -2.17
C GLU A 36 -7.30 16.54 -2.04
N ARG A 37 -8.63 16.57 -2.27
CA ARG A 37 -9.44 17.80 -2.19
C ARG A 37 -9.39 18.46 -0.81
N THR A 38 -9.24 17.68 0.25
CA THR A 38 -9.15 18.19 1.63
C THR A 38 -7.74 18.55 2.06
N GLY A 39 -6.72 18.25 1.25
CA GLY A 39 -5.32 18.46 1.61
C GLY A 39 -4.90 17.61 2.81
N CYS A 40 -5.41 16.38 2.91
CA CYS A 40 -5.12 15.51 4.04
C CYS A 40 -3.63 15.07 4.02
N ASP A 41 -2.89 15.49 5.04
CA ASP A 41 -1.45 15.16 5.22
C ASP A 41 -1.24 14.07 6.29
N SER A 42 -2.24 13.20 6.52
CA SER A 42 -2.11 12.12 7.49
C SER A 42 -1.34 10.93 6.92
N PRO A 43 -0.50 10.25 7.71
CA PRO A 43 0.07 8.99 7.30
C PRO A 43 -1.04 7.95 7.07
N ILE A 44 -0.89 7.18 5.99
CA ILE A 44 -1.75 6.05 5.65
C ILE A 44 -0.95 4.77 5.83
N ARG A 45 -1.48 3.84 6.61
CA ARG A 45 -0.94 2.48 6.71
C ARG A 45 -1.89 1.47 6.09
N ILE A 46 -1.33 0.44 5.47
CA ILE A 46 -2.06 -0.80 5.22
C ILE A 46 -2.33 -1.45 6.58
N ASP A 47 -3.61 -1.77 6.83
CA ASP A 47 -4.05 -2.28 8.13
C ASP A 47 -4.02 -3.80 8.18
N HIS A 48 -5.05 -4.46 7.63
CA HIS A 48 -5.11 -5.91 7.51
C HIS A 48 -5.21 -6.31 6.04
N VAL A 49 -4.62 -7.45 5.71
CA VAL A 49 -4.68 -8.08 4.39
C VAL A 49 -4.99 -9.58 4.52
N PRO A 50 -5.77 -10.16 3.61
CA PRO A 50 -5.93 -11.62 3.57
C PRO A 50 -4.57 -12.32 3.45
N ARG A 51 -4.42 -13.44 4.15
CA ARG A 51 -3.20 -14.24 4.11
C ARG A 51 -3.07 -14.94 2.76
N LEU A 52 -1.93 -14.79 2.11
CA LEU A 52 -1.62 -15.51 0.87
C LEU A 52 -1.10 -16.93 1.17
N ALA A 53 -1.34 -17.86 0.25
CA ALA A 53 -1.02 -19.28 0.43
C ALA A 53 0.47 -19.57 0.70
N LEU A 54 1.36 -18.68 0.25
CA LEU A 54 2.81 -18.83 0.38
C LEU A 54 3.39 -18.05 1.58
N GLU A 55 2.54 -17.37 2.37
CA GLU A 55 3.02 -16.64 3.54
C GLU A 55 3.27 -17.58 4.71
N PRO A 56 4.48 -17.59 5.28
CA PRO A 56 4.79 -18.43 6.43
C PRO A 56 4.17 -17.87 7.71
N GLY A 57 3.88 -18.76 8.66
CA GLY A 57 3.45 -18.40 10.01
C GLY A 57 1.94 -18.13 10.15
N SER A 58 1.57 -17.62 11.33
CA SER A 58 0.19 -17.39 11.76
C SER A 58 -0.13 -15.91 11.96
N ASN A 59 0.61 -15.01 11.31
CA ASN A 59 0.37 -13.58 11.39
C ASN A 59 -0.79 -13.20 10.46
N ASP A 60 -1.98 -13.71 10.79
CA ASP A 60 -3.20 -13.47 10.05
C ASP A 60 -3.49 -11.96 10.02
N GLY A 61 -3.77 -11.43 8.83
CA GLY A 61 -3.91 -9.99 8.63
C GLY A 61 -2.60 -9.23 8.42
N TYR A 62 -1.44 -9.78 8.76
CA TYR A 62 -0.13 -9.09 8.78
C TYR A 62 0.94 -9.72 7.89
N GLY A 63 0.51 -10.49 6.89
CA GLY A 63 1.38 -11.09 5.90
C GLY A 63 2.14 -10.05 5.06
N PHE A 64 3.44 -10.26 4.86
CA PHE A 64 4.32 -9.35 4.10
C PHE A 64 3.91 -9.22 2.63
N LEU A 65 3.64 -10.33 1.94
CA LEU A 65 3.28 -10.32 0.52
C LEU A 65 1.93 -9.64 0.31
N GLY A 66 0.95 -9.92 1.17
CA GLY A 66 -0.34 -9.23 1.14
C GLY A 66 -0.18 -7.71 1.33
N HIS A 67 0.69 -7.29 2.26
CA HIS A 67 0.99 -5.88 2.49
C HIS A 67 1.67 -5.21 1.31
N VAL A 68 2.60 -5.90 0.64
CA VAL A 68 3.25 -5.40 -0.58
C VAL A 68 2.21 -5.16 -1.68
N PHE A 69 1.31 -6.12 -1.88
CA PHE A 69 0.21 -5.97 -2.85
C PHE A 69 -0.67 -4.76 -2.53
N ALA A 70 -1.22 -4.68 -1.31
CA ALA A 70 -2.11 -3.59 -0.92
C ALA A 70 -1.40 -2.21 -0.93
N THR A 71 -0.11 -2.16 -0.59
CA THR A 71 0.70 -0.93 -0.70
C THR A 71 0.83 -0.49 -2.16
N GLY A 72 1.09 -1.43 -3.08
CA GLY A 72 1.14 -1.14 -4.52
C GLY A 72 -0.19 -0.62 -5.04
N TYR A 73 -1.30 -1.25 -4.62
CA TYR A 73 -2.65 -0.85 -4.99
C TYR A 73 -2.99 0.57 -4.52
N LEU A 74 -2.78 0.88 -3.23
CA LEU A 74 -2.99 2.23 -2.68
C LEU A 74 -2.14 3.27 -3.41
N ARG A 75 -0.88 2.97 -3.72
CA ARG A 75 -0.03 3.87 -4.50
C ARG A 75 -0.58 4.11 -5.90
N GLY A 76 -1.08 3.06 -6.57
CA GLY A 76 -1.72 3.18 -7.88
C GLY A 76 -2.95 4.08 -7.85
N LEU A 77 -3.80 3.96 -6.83
CA LEU A 77 -4.97 4.83 -6.63
C LEU A 77 -4.58 6.29 -6.37
N LEU A 78 -3.59 6.53 -5.52
CA LEU A 78 -3.12 7.88 -5.25
C LEU A 78 -2.47 8.50 -6.50
N GLU A 79 -1.69 7.73 -7.25
CA GLU A 79 -1.08 8.18 -8.50
C GLU A 79 -2.12 8.39 -9.62
N SER A 80 -3.25 7.69 -9.63
CA SER A 80 -4.32 7.90 -10.62
C SER A 80 -5.09 9.20 -10.39
N VAL A 81 -5.21 9.62 -9.14
CA VAL A 81 -5.90 10.86 -8.72
C VAL A 81 -4.96 12.06 -8.81
N SER A 82 -3.80 12.00 -8.15
CA SER A 82 -2.88 13.14 -8.02
C SER A 82 -1.77 13.19 -9.08
N GLY A 83 -1.70 12.19 -9.95
CA GLY A 83 -0.57 11.97 -10.84
C GLY A 83 0.65 11.40 -10.12
N LYS A 84 1.58 10.86 -10.91
CA LYS A 84 2.85 10.36 -10.37
C LYS A 84 3.66 11.52 -9.80
N PRO A 85 4.15 11.45 -8.55
CA PRO A 85 5.05 12.46 -8.01
C PRO A 85 6.22 12.67 -8.98
N SER A 86 6.52 13.93 -9.30
CA SER A 86 7.60 14.26 -10.23
C SER A 86 8.90 13.60 -9.80
N LEU A 87 9.71 13.18 -10.79
CA LEU A 87 10.96 12.43 -10.61
C LEU A 87 11.97 13.11 -9.67
N ASN A 88 11.76 14.37 -9.29
CA ASN A 88 12.56 15.10 -8.30
C ASN A 88 12.48 14.53 -6.87
N ARG A 89 11.58 13.57 -6.59
CA ARG A 89 11.62 12.78 -5.33
C ARG A 89 12.75 11.74 -5.33
N TRP A 90 13.16 11.26 -6.50
CA TRP A 90 14.35 10.43 -6.63
C TRP A 90 15.59 11.32 -6.50
N GLN A 91 16.02 11.50 -5.25
CA GLN A 91 17.38 11.98 -4.99
C GLN A 91 18.36 11.00 -5.63
N PRO A 92 19.37 11.46 -6.38
CA PRO A 92 20.43 10.59 -6.83
C PRO A 92 20.99 9.84 -5.63
N ILE A 93 21.29 8.55 -5.77
CA ILE A 93 22.00 7.81 -4.71
C ILE A 93 23.28 8.62 -4.39
N PRO A 94 23.44 9.12 -3.14
CA PRO A 94 24.61 9.90 -2.76
C PRO A 94 25.88 9.16 -3.13
N ALA A 95 26.91 9.88 -3.59
CA ALA A 95 28.14 9.26 -4.06
C ALA A 95 28.75 8.32 -2.99
N GLU A 96 28.62 8.65 -1.71
CA GLU A 96 29.07 7.80 -0.59
C GLU A 96 28.29 6.48 -0.43
N ARG A 97 27.06 6.37 -0.97
CA ARG A 97 26.21 5.16 -0.92
C ARG A 97 26.24 4.35 -2.20
N ARG A 98 26.95 4.82 -3.24
CA ARG A 98 27.26 4.02 -4.43
C ARG A 98 28.33 3.02 -4.01
N SER A 99 27.90 1.88 -3.47
CA SER A 99 28.79 0.80 -3.08
C SER A 99 29.75 0.47 -4.23
N THR A 100 31.05 0.43 -3.92
CA THR A 100 32.02 -0.36 -4.66
C THR A 100 31.47 -1.78 -4.81
N GLY A 101 31.00 -2.13 -6.01
CA GLY A 101 30.63 -3.49 -6.43
C GLY A 101 29.83 -4.32 -5.43
N TYR A 102 28.50 -4.37 -5.59
CA TYR A 102 27.84 -5.64 -5.31
C TYR A 102 28.42 -6.67 -6.29
N PRO A 103 28.95 -7.82 -5.84
CA PRO A 103 29.24 -8.89 -6.78
C PRO A 103 27.91 -9.23 -7.45
N LEU A 104 27.87 -9.07 -8.77
CA LEU A 104 26.81 -9.67 -9.56
C LEU A 104 26.81 -11.15 -9.16
N CYS A 105 25.68 -11.68 -8.69
CA CYS A 105 25.53 -13.12 -8.60
C CYS A 105 25.75 -13.66 -10.01
N ASP A 106 26.85 -14.37 -10.22
CA ASP A 106 27.12 -15.10 -11.45
C ASP A 106 25.95 -16.07 -11.67
N ALA A 107 25.30 -15.92 -12.83
CA ALA A 107 24.22 -16.78 -13.31
C ALA A 107 24.77 -18.07 -13.92
#